data_AF-A0A9W8XKV2-F1
#
_entry.id   AF-A0A9W8XKV2-F1
#
_cell.length_a   1.000
_cell.length_b   1.000
_cell.length_c   1.000
_cell.angle_alpha   90.00
_cell.angle_beta   90.00
_cell.angle_gamma   90.00
#
_symmetry.space_group_name_H-M   'P 1'
#
loop_
_entity.id
_entity.type
_entity.pdbx_description
1 polymer ?
#
loop_
_entity_poly.entity_id
_entity_poly.type
_entity_poly.pdbx_seq_one_letter_code
_entity_poly.pdbx_strand_id
1 'polypeptide(L)'
;MSRSLFYAALNHDFSEAILGGCQSTFDSTGWLDSPPPENPEREREDFTCISTEIARHMIQLPRLVALVRQVRSDPFHADASIEALSLAEHLYCRYSDIIASRIDAVLITGAASVDTLDEELARYCPKSLEFEWFNIFEGVVRCYYVRILVLHLCATLRTTFPFSPILNAADLEEEEAQCAALIAASVQYAEKQEPFLLGALIMRLPLQVAYGTWWRRMTHDSMEQDQVWEGEKATFMEEWCAQKTNAFIEVLNGDHVSKHKLRAMYVAAAEGGPWEICKQKGPLV
;
A
#
# COMPACT_ATOMS: atom_id res chain seq x y z
N MET A 1 -6.02 -8.28 26.33
CA MET A 1 -4.93 -8.42 25.34
C MET A 1 -4.17 -7.10 25.35
N SER A 2 -2.84 -7.07 25.48
CA SER A 2 -2.11 -5.79 25.47
C SER A 2 -2.25 -5.13 24.11
N ARG A 3 -2.52 -3.82 24.06
CA ARG A 3 -2.70 -3.06 22.80
C ARG A 3 -1.53 -3.25 21.83
N SER A 4 -0.32 -3.40 22.37
CA SER A 4 0.88 -3.70 21.60
C SER A 4 0.79 -5.02 20.82
N LEU A 5 0.13 -6.06 21.35
CA LEU A 5 -0.09 -7.31 20.62
C LEU A 5 -1.06 -7.13 19.45
N PHE A 6 -2.07 -6.29 19.61
CA PHE A 6 -2.99 -5.95 18.52
C PHE A 6 -2.25 -5.28 17.36
N TYR A 7 -1.50 -4.20 17.63
CA TYR A 7 -0.75 -3.50 16.58
C TYR A 7 0.38 -4.36 15.97
N ALA A 8 0.99 -5.26 16.75
CA ALA A 8 1.95 -6.21 16.22
C ALA A 8 1.31 -7.26 15.29
N ALA A 9 0.11 -7.75 15.64
CA ALA A 9 -0.62 -8.74 14.86
C ALA A 9 -1.32 -8.15 13.62
N LEU A 10 -1.64 -6.84 13.64
CA LEU A 10 -2.43 -6.20 12.59
C LEU A 10 -1.79 -6.33 11.20
N ASN A 11 -0.47 -6.19 11.06
CA ASN A 11 0.18 -6.34 9.75
C ASN A 11 0.02 -7.75 9.18
N HIS A 12 0.08 -8.77 10.04
CA HIS A 12 -0.06 -10.16 9.65
C HIS A 12 -1.51 -10.45 9.25
N ASP A 13 -2.47 -10.11 10.11
CA ASP A 13 -3.91 -10.23 9.82
C ASP A 13 -4.28 -9.50 8.52
N PHE A 14 -3.80 -8.26 8.36
CA PHE A 14 -4.02 -7.48 7.15
C PHE A 14 -3.48 -8.19 5.90
N SER A 15 -2.22 -8.62 5.93
CA SER A 15 -1.57 -9.26 4.78
C SER A 15 -2.28 -10.57 4.40
N GLU A 16 -2.65 -11.38 5.39
CA GLU A 16 -3.41 -12.61 5.17
C GLU A 16 -4.83 -12.33 4.65
N ALA A 17 -5.50 -11.31 5.20
CA ALA A 17 -6.87 -10.97 4.84
C ALA A 17 -6.96 -10.41 3.42
N ILE A 18 -6.06 -9.51 2.99
CA ILE A 18 -6.09 -8.98 1.62
C ILE A 18 -5.68 -10.03 0.58
N LEU A 19 -4.66 -10.86 0.88
CA LEU A 19 -4.16 -11.86 -0.08
C LEU A 19 -5.08 -13.06 -0.13
N GLY A 20 -5.55 -13.52 1.03
CA GLY A 20 -6.60 -14.53 1.11
C GLY A 20 -7.88 -14.01 0.50
N GLY A 21 -8.24 -12.75 0.73
CA GLY A 21 -9.57 -12.25 0.41
C GLY A 21 -10.59 -12.62 1.49
N CYS A 22 -10.14 -12.72 2.74
CA CYS A 22 -10.96 -12.83 3.93
C CYS A 22 -11.22 -11.44 4.53
N GLN A 23 -12.19 -11.35 5.44
CA GLN A 23 -12.33 -10.18 6.31
C GLN A 23 -11.24 -10.20 7.38
N SER A 24 -10.84 -9.01 7.86
CA SER A 24 -9.96 -8.87 9.02
C SER A 24 -10.64 -9.45 10.27
N THR A 25 -9.89 -10.15 11.12
CA THR A 25 -10.41 -10.59 12.43
C THR A 25 -10.70 -9.42 13.37
N PHE A 26 -10.22 -8.23 13.01
CA PHE A 26 -10.41 -6.98 13.73
C PHE A 26 -11.55 -6.11 13.17
N ASP A 27 -12.33 -6.57 12.18
CA ASP A 27 -13.45 -5.78 11.61
C ASP A 27 -14.67 -5.75 12.57
N SER A 28 -14.52 -5.03 13.68
CA SER A 28 -15.57 -4.74 14.63
C SER A 28 -15.41 -3.33 15.18
N THR A 29 -16.50 -2.71 15.62
CA THR A 29 -16.48 -1.35 16.18
C THR A 29 -15.51 -1.21 17.35
N GLY A 30 -15.41 -2.23 18.23
CA GLY A 30 -14.49 -2.20 19.37
C GLY A 30 -13.01 -2.11 18.97
N TRP A 31 -12.62 -2.68 17.84
CA TRP A 31 -11.25 -2.60 17.32
C TRP A 31 -11.01 -1.32 16.52
N LEU A 32 -11.99 -0.85 15.75
CA LEU A 32 -11.91 0.43 15.02
C LEU A 32 -11.80 1.63 15.97
N ASP A 33 -12.38 1.53 17.17
CA ASP A 33 -12.30 2.55 18.22
C ASP A 33 -11.18 2.28 19.23
N SER A 34 -10.31 1.29 18.96
CA SER A 34 -9.18 1.01 19.85
C SER A 34 -8.20 2.20 19.84
N PRO A 35 -7.76 2.65 21.03
CA PRO A 35 -6.82 3.75 21.12
C PRO A 35 -5.44 3.31 20.61
N PRO A 36 -4.62 4.28 20.17
CA PRO A 36 -3.25 4.06 19.70
C PRO A 36 -2.40 3.28 20.73
N PRO A 37 -1.31 2.62 20.29
CA PRO A 37 -0.40 1.95 21.20
C PRO A 37 0.23 3.00 22.13
N GLU A 38 0.37 2.67 23.42
CA GLU A 38 1.02 3.57 24.39
C GLU A 38 2.52 3.69 24.06
N ASN A 39 2.96 4.85 23.57
CA ASN A 39 4.36 5.17 23.38
C ASN A 39 4.75 6.38 24.24
N PRO A 40 5.12 6.14 25.51
CA PRO A 40 5.18 7.18 26.54
C PRO A 40 6.28 8.23 26.36
N GLU A 41 7.22 8.07 25.41
CA GLU A 41 8.41 8.92 25.38
C GLU A 41 8.41 10.00 24.28
N ARG A 42 7.68 9.86 23.15
CA ARG A 42 7.85 10.76 21.97
C ARG A 42 6.64 10.90 21.03
N GLU A 43 5.41 10.68 21.49
CA GLU A 43 4.23 10.81 20.61
C GLU A 43 3.99 12.28 20.19
N ARG A 44 4.34 12.60 18.94
CA ARG A 44 3.76 13.75 18.25
C ARG A 44 2.30 13.41 17.95
N GLU A 45 1.39 14.32 18.30
CA GLU A 45 -0.06 14.15 18.10
C GLU A 45 -0.41 13.72 16.66
N ASP A 46 0.28 14.29 15.67
CA ASP A 46 0.11 13.93 14.26
C ASP A 46 0.42 12.46 13.99
N PHE A 47 1.49 11.93 14.55
CA PHE A 47 1.91 10.55 14.32
C PHE A 47 0.95 9.53 14.96
N THR A 48 0.47 9.86 16.16
CA THR A 48 -0.54 9.07 16.87
C THR A 48 -1.86 9.03 16.08
N CYS A 49 -2.27 10.18 15.52
CA CYS A 49 -3.45 10.27 14.65
C CYS A 49 -3.26 9.44 13.38
N ILE A 50 -2.14 9.60 12.66
CA ILE A 50 -1.81 8.81 11.46
C ILE A 50 -1.85 7.32 11.76
N SER A 51 -1.20 6.89 12.85
CA SER A 51 -1.13 5.47 13.26
C SER A 51 -2.51 4.88 13.56
N THR A 52 -3.42 5.69 14.10
CA THR A 52 -4.80 5.26 14.38
C THR A 52 -5.60 5.15 13.10
N GLU A 53 -5.55 6.16 12.23
CA GLU A 53 -6.30 6.18 10.98
C GLU A 53 -5.80 5.11 10.00
N ILE A 54 -4.49 4.89 9.91
CA ILE A 54 -3.95 3.82 9.06
C ILE A 54 -4.35 2.44 9.55
N ALA A 55 -4.41 2.23 10.88
CA ALA A 55 -4.89 0.97 11.44
C ALA A 55 -6.36 0.73 11.08
N ARG A 56 -7.21 1.77 11.15
CA ARG A 56 -8.61 1.68 10.69
C ARG A 56 -8.70 1.30 9.22
N HIS A 57 -7.88 1.93 8.37
CA HIS A 57 -7.83 1.58 6.95
C HIS A 57 -7.40 0.11 6.76
N MET A 58 -6.37 -0.36 7.47
CA MET A 58 -5.93 -1.76 7.39
C MET A 58 -7.02 -2.74 7.85
N ILE A 59 -7.86 -2.38 8.82
CA ILE A 59 -8.99 -3.23 9.24
C ILE A 59 -10.10 -3.26 8.17
N GLN A 60 -10.43 -2.11 7.60
CA GLN A 60 -11.58 -1.96 6.69
C GLN A 60 -11.28 -2.36 5.24
N LEU A 61 -10.01 -2.27 4.82
CA LEU A 61 -9.61 -2.54 3.45
C LEU A 61 -9.86 -3.99 3.01
N PRO A 62 -9.59 -5.04 3.81
CA PRO A 62 -9.99 -6.41 3.46
C PRO A 62 -11.49 -6.57 3.19
N ARG A 63 -12.35 -5.86 3.95
CA ARG A 63 -13.79 -5.83 3.65
C ARG A 63 -14.07 -5.18 2.30
N LEU A 64 -13.43 -4.06 1.98
CA LEU A 64 -13.56 -3.44 0.67
C LEU A 64 -13.12 -4.39 -0.46
N VAL A 65 -12.00 -5.09 -0.31
CA VAL A 65 -11.52 -6.09 -1.28
C VAL A 65 -12.58 -7.17 -1.52
N ALA A 66 -13.20 -7.69 -0.45
CA ALA A 66 -14.26 -8.69 -0.55
C ALA A 66 -15.52 -8.15 -1.25
N LEU A 67 -15.93 -6.92 -0.95
CA LEU A 67 -17.07 -6.25 -1.58
C LEU A 67 -16.81 -5.98 -3.07
N VAL A 68 -15.63 -5.47 -3.44
CA VAL A 68 -15.25 -5.26 -4.84
C VAL A 68 -15.26 -6.58 -5.61
N ARG A 69 -14.73 -7.67 -5.01
CA ARG A 69 -14.82 -9.02 -5.60
C ARG A 69 -16.26 -9.42 -5.86
N GLN A 70 -17.14 -9.24 -4.88
CA GLN A 70 -18.55 -9.58 -5.00
C GLN A 70 -19.22 -8.80 -6.13
N VAL A 71 -19.00 -7.48 -6.18
CA VAL A 71 -19.50 -6.61 -7.25
C VAL A 71 -18.98 -7.03 -8.62
N ARG A 72 -17.71 -7.40 -8.76
CA ARG A 72 -17.16 -7.89 -10.03
C ARG A 72 -17.81 -9.21 -10.46
N SER A 73 -18.12 -10.09 -9.51
CA SER A 73 -18.75 -11.39 -9.79
C SER A 73 -20.24 -11.28 -10.11
N ASP A 74 -20.92 -10.33 -9.48
CA ASP A 74 -22.34 -10.03 -9.70
C ASP A 74 -22.58 -8.50 -9.60
N PRO A 75 -22.43 -7.77 -10.72
CA PRO A 75 -22.62 -6.32 -10.74
C PRO A 75 -24.04 -5.86 -10.38
N PHE A 76 -25.02 -6.77 -10.40
CA PHE A 76 -26.43 -6.47 -10.10
C PHE A 76 -26.77 -6.62 -8.62
N HIS A 77 -25.81 -7.06 -7.79
CA HIS A 77 -25.99 -7.16 -6.34
C HIS A 77 -25.99 -5.77 -5.69
N ALA A 78 -27.13 -5.07 -5.77
CA ALA A 78 -27.28 -3.66 -5.38
C ALA A 78 -26.72 -3.33 -3.98
N ASP A 79 -26.98 -4.16 -2.97
CA ASP A 79 -26.51 -3.90 -1.59
C ASP A 79 -24.98 -3.90 -1.50
N ALA A 80 -24.31 -4.91 -2.06
CA ALA A 80 -22.86 -5.01 -2.11
C ALA A 80 -22.24 -3.86 -2.92
N SER A 81 -22.89 -3.46 -4.02
CA SER A 81 -22.47 -2.31 -4.84
C SER A 81 -22.50 -1.00 -4.06
N ILE A 82 -23.60 -0.73 -3.34
CA ILE A 82 -23.76 0.47 -2.52
C ILE A 82 -22.73 0.48 -1.38
N GLU A 83 -22.57 -0.66 -0.70
CA GLU A 83 -21.63 -0.80 0.41
C GLU A 83 -20.17 -0.65 -0.07
N ALA A 84 -19.80 -1.27 -1.19
CA ALA A 84 -18.47 -1.16 -1.79
C ALA A 84 -18.14 0.30 -2.12
N LEU A 85 -19.05 0.98 -2.82
CA LEU A 85 -18.84 2.37 -3.22
C LEU A 85 -18.75 3.30 -2.01
N SER A 86 -19.68 3.17 -1.05
CA SER A 86 -19.68 3.98 0.16
C SER A 86 -18.39 3.79 0.97
N LEU A 87 -17.93 2.55 1.13
CA LEU A 87 -16.69 2.25 1.85
C LEU A 87 -15.45 2.76 1.11
N ALA A 88 -15.41 2.63 -0.22
CA ALA A 88 -14.32 3.14 -1.04
C ALA A 88 -14.20 4.67 -0.95
N GLU A 89 -15.32 5.38 -1.11
CA GLU A 89 -15.37 6.84 -0.95
C GLU A 89 -14.97 7.28 0.46
N HIS A 90 -15.44 6.57 1.49
CA HIS A 90 -15.06 6.82 2.87
C HIS A 90 -13.54 6.72 3.08
N LEU A 91 -12.93 5.60 2.66
CA LEU A 91 -11.48 5.39 2.80
C LEU A 91 -10.68 6.36 1.93
N TYR A 92 -11.18 6.72 0.74
CA TYR A 92 -10.54 7.69 -0.13
C TYR A 92 -10.50 9.08 0.52
N CYS A 93 -11.64 9.59 0.97
CA CYS A 93 -11.76 10.92 1.57
C CYS A 93 -11.05 11.00 2.92
N ARG A 94 -11.16 9.98 3.80
CA ARG A 94 -10.48 9.98 5.11
C ARG A 94 -8.97 10.14 4.99
N TYR A 95 -8.36 9.50 3.99
CA TYR A 95 -6.94 9.70 3.73
C TYR A 95 -6.64 11.15 3.33
N SER A 96 -7.37 11.69 2.35
CA SER A 96 -7.15 13.06 1.85
C SER A 96 -7.39 14.12 2.92
N ASP A 97 -8.46 13.98 3.71
CA ASP A 97 -8.90 14.97 4.68
C ASP A 97 -8.06 14.97 5.97
N ILE A 98 -7.54 13.81 6.38
CA ILE A 98 -6.90 13.64 7.69
C ILE A 98 -5.45 13.19 7.58
N ILE A 99 -5.19 12.15 6.80
CA ILE A 99 -3.87 11.49 6.78
C ILE A 99 -2.86 12.31 5.97
N ALA A 100 -3.23 12.78 4.77
CA ALA A 100 -2.31 13.41 3.82
C ALA A 100 -1.61 14.65 4.41
N SER A 101 -2.38 15.61 4.92
CA SER A 101 -1.83 16.85 5.51
C SER A 101 -0.90 16.60 6.70
N ARG A 102 -1.17 15.55 7.48
CA ARG A 102 -0.35 15.15 8.63
C ARG A 102 0.91 14.43 8.20
N ILE A 103 0.86 13.59 7.16
CA ILE A 103 2.06 13.00 6.56
C ILE A 103 2.99 14.11 6.08
N ASP A 104 2.46 15.10 5.37
CA ASP A 104 3.26 16.24 4.89
C ASP A 104 3.94 16.97 6.06
N ALA A 105 3.19 17.25 7.14
CA ALA A 105 3.73 17.87 8.34
C ALA A 105 4.84 17.02 9.01
N VAL A 106 4.63 15.70 9.09
CA VAL A 106 5.62 14.76 9.64
C VAL A 106 6.86 14.68 8.76
N LEU A 107 6.73 14.68 7.43
CA LEU A 107 7.86 14.66 6.52
C LEU A 107 8.68 15.94 6.59
N ILE A 108 8.03 17.12 6.64
CA ILE A 108 8.71 18.41 6.77
C ILE A 108 9.59 18.47 8.03
N THR A 109 9.17 17.81 9.10
CA THR A 109 9.78 17.95 10.43
C THR A 109 10.53 16.72 10.92
N GLY A 110 10.52 15.62 10.16
CA GLY A 110 11.06 14.32 10.57
C GLY A 110 11.66 13.50 9.43
N ALA A 111 11.76 14.08 8.23
CA ALA A 111 12.49 13.51 7.12
C ALA A 111 13.33 14.59 6.40
N ALA A 112 14.42 14.16 5.78
CA ALA A 112 15.26 14.97 4.92
C ALA A 112 15.32 14.34 3.52
N SER A 113 15.40 15.19 2.50
CA SER A 113 15.65 14.74 1.14
C SER A 113 17.16 14.59 0.93
N VAL A 114 17.60 13.41 0.53
CA VAL A 114 19.01 13.08 0.24
C VAL A 114 19.13 12.59 -1.19
N ASP A 115 20.34 12.65 -1.77
CA ASP A 115 20.57 12.08 -3.10
C ASP A 115 20.40 10.55 -3.08
N THR A 116 19.74 10.03 -4.11
CA THR A 116 19.61 8.59 -4.31
C THR A 116 20.97 8.01 -4.75
N LEU A 117 21.44 7.00 -4.03
CA LEU A 117 22.76 6.38 -4.25
C LEU A 117 22.74 5.30 -5.34
N ASP A 118 21.58 4.68 -5.58
CA ASP A 118 21.37 3.76 -6.70
C ASP A 118 21.31 4.58 -8.00
N GLU A 119 22.38 4.51 -8.81
CA GLU A 119 22.54 5.35 -10.01
C GLU A 119 21.44 5.13 -11.05
N GLU A 120 20.96 3.90 -11.20
CA GLU A 120 19.89 3.58 -12.14
C GLU A 120 18.55 4.12 -11.65
N LEU A 121 18.26 3.95 -10.35
CA LEU A 121 17.06 4.51 -9.73
C LEU A 121 17.08 6.05 -9.74
N ALA A 122 18.25 6.68 -9.54
CA ALA A 122 18.41 8.12 -9.48
C ALA A 122 17.92 8.84 -10.76
N ARG A 123 17.91 8.15 -11.91
CA ARG A 123 17.32 8.68 -13.16
C ARG A 123 15.83 8.99 -13.03
N TYR A 124 15.09 8.19 -12.26
CA TYR A 124 13.63 8.28 -12.13
C TYR A 124 13.19 8.77 -10.74
N CYS A 125 14.00 8.53 -9.72
CA CYS A 125 13.81 8.95 -8.34
C CYS A 125 15.14 9.56 -7.82
N PRO A 126 15.46 10.82 -8.21
CA PRO A 126 16.76 11.43 -7.91
C PRO A 126 16.98 11.72 -6.43
N LYS A 127 15.91 11.76 -5.66
CA LYS A 127 15.91 12.06 -4.23
C LYS A 127 15.30 10.90 -3.45
N SER A 128 16.03 10.43 -2.45
CA SER A 128 15.56 9.50 -1.44
C SER A 128 15.15 10.25 -0.16
N LEU A 129 14.39 9.58 0.69
CA LEU A 129 13.96 10.07 1.99
C LEU A 129 14.88 9.49 3.07
N GLU A 130 15.48 10.36 3.87
CA GLU A 130 16.18 10.01 5.11
C GLU A 130 15.28 10.37 6.29
N PHE A 131 14.94 9.39 7.15
CA PHE A 131 14.04 9.63 8.26
C PHE A 131 14.80 9.82 9.58
N GLU A 132 14.38 10.79 10.38
CA GLU A 132 14.97 11.02 11.70
C GLU A 132 14.72 9.82 12.64
N TRP A 133 13.57 9.17 12.48
CA TRP A 133 13.14 8.05 13.33
C TRP A 133 12.51 6.91 12.52
N PHE A 134 12.79 5.68 12.93
CA PHE A 134 12.27 4.47 12.26
C PHE A 134 10.74 4.38 12.25
N ASN A 135 10.06 4.81 13.30
CA ASN A 135 8.60 4.80 13.36
C ASN A 135 7.98 5.75 12.32
N ILE A 136 8.63 6.88 12.00
CA ILE A 136 8.18 7.79 10.94
C ILE A 136 8.26 7.06 9.60
N PHE A 137 9.41 6.45 9.29
CA PHE A 137 9.58 5.62 8.10
C PHE A 137 8.50 4.54 7.98
N GLU A 138 8.30 3.75 9.03
CA GLU A 138 7.31 2.68 9.08
C GLU A 138 5.89 3.20 8.85
N GLY A 139 5.50 4.28 9.53
CA GLY A 139 4.18 4.88 9.42
C GLY A 139 3.91 5.46 8.03
N VAL A 140 4.88 6.19 7.48
CA VAL A 140 4.79 6.83 6.15
C VAL A 140 4.66 5.77 5.05
N VAL A 141 5.55 4.77 5.04
CA VAL A 141 5.49 3.69 4.04
C VAL A 141 4.18 2.91 4.14
N ARG A 142 3.68 2.66 5.38
CA ARG A 142 2.36 2.06 5.59
C ARG A 142 1.23 2.86 4.96
N CYS A 143 1.25 4.17 5.14
CA CYS A 143 0.25 5.04 4.55
C CYS A 143 0.24 4.95 3.02
N TYR A 144 1.42 4.96 2.38
CA TYR A 144 1.51 4.92 0.92
C TYR A 144 1.00 3.61 0.33
N TYR A 145 1.40 2.44 0.84
CA TYR A 145 0.93 1.20 0.23
C TYR A 145 -0.56 0.95 0.48
N VAL A 146 -1.09 1.33 1.65
CA VAL A 146 -2.54 1.24 1.92
C VAL A 146 -3.29 2.20 1.00
N ARG A 147 -2.76 3.42 0.79
CA ARG A 147 -3.34 4.39 -0.14
C ARG A 147 -3.39 3.83 -1.56
N ILE A 148 -2.31 3.22 -2.06
CA ILE A 148 -2.28 2.56 -3.38
C ILE A 148 -3.42 1.56 -3.52
N LEU A 149 -3.60 0.68 -2.53
CA LEU A 149 -4.64 -0.35 -2.57
C LEU A 149 -6.05 0.28 -2.59
N VAL A 150 -6.30 1.32 -1.78
CA VAL A 150 -7.56 2.08 -1.80
C VAL A 150 -7.80 2.72 -3.17
N LEU A 151 -6.81 3.44 -3.71
CA LEU A 151 -6.90 4.12 -5.01
C LEU A 151 -7.22 3.13 -6.13
N HIS A 152 -6.60 1.96 -6.11
CA HIS A 152 -6.86 0.92 -7.10
C HIS A 152 -8.27 0.34 -6.99
N LEU A 153 -8.73 0.01 -5.77
CA LEU A 153 -10.10 -0.50 -5.57
C LEU A 153 -11.14 0.55 -6.02
N CYS A 154 -10.88 1.83 -5.74
CA CYS A 154 -11.65 2.95 -6.27
C CYS A 154 -11.65 2.98 -7.81
N ALA A 155 -10.49 2.82 -8.46
CA ALA A 155 -10.38 2.79 -9.91
C ALA A 155 -11.15 1.61 -10.51
N THR A 156 -11.09 0.45 -9.86
CA THR A 156 -11.85 -0.75 -10.24
C THR A 156 -13.35 -0.49 -10.14
N LEU A 157 -13.84 0.06 -9.03
CA LEU A 157 -15.24 0.42 -8.85
C LEU A 157 -15.70 1.49 -9.84
N ARG A 158 -14.85 2.46 -10.18
CA ARG A 158 -15.15 3.50 -11.19
C ARG A 158 -15.50 2.90 -12.56
N THR A 159 -14.88 1.78 -12.95
CA THR A 159 -15.24 1.08 -14.20
C THR A 159 -16.64 0.47 -14.18
N THR A 160 -17.15 0.13 -12.99
CA THR A 160 -18.48 -0.47 -12.80
C THR A 160 -19.54 0.60 -12.51
N PHE A 161 -19.17 1.67 -11.79
CA PHE A 161 -20.03 2.77 -11.37
C PHE A 161 -19.46 4.11 -11.82
N PRO A 162 -19.57 4.46 -13.13
CA PRO A 162 -19.00 5.68 -13.69
C PRO A 162 -19.74 6.97 -13.25
N PHE A 163 -20.58 6.90 -12.22
CA PHE A 163 -21.43 8.00 -11.77
C PHE A 163 -21.03 8.57 -10.41
N SER A 164 -20.04 8.00 -9.72
CA SER A 164 -19.53 8.59 -8.48
C SER A 164 -18.79 9.89 -8.80
N PRO A 165 -19.29 11.06 -8.34
CA PRO A 165 -18.62 12.33 -8.60
C PRO A 165 -17.24 12.41 -7.92
N ILE A 166 -17.10 11.78 -6.75
CA ILE A 166 -15.86 11.75 -5.98
C ILE A 166 -14.78 11.00 -6.76
N LEU A 167 -15.08 9.76 -7.19
CA LEU A 167 -14.10 8.92 -7.87
C LEU A 167 -13.80 9.39 -9.31
N ASN A 168 -14.77 10.06 -9.95
CA ASN A 168 -14.58 10.62 -11.29
C ASN A 168 -13.71 11.89 -11.30
N ALA A 169 -13.75 12.69 -10.24
CA ALA A 169 -12.93 13.89 -10.12
C ALA A 169 -11.50 13.58 -9.66
N ALA A 170 -11.27 12.41 -9.06
CA ALA A 170 -9.97 12.01 -8.52
C ALA A 170 -9.00 11.54 -9.61
N ASP A 171 -7.76 12.00 -9.52
CA ASP A 171 -6.64 11.50 -10.33
C ASP A 171 -6.01 10.26 -9.71
N LEU A 172 -6.81 9.19 -9.65
CA LEU A 172 -6.48 7.98 -8.89
C LEU A 172 -5.16 7.34 -9.34
N GLU A 173 -4.88 7.37 -10.64
CA GLU A 173 -3.69 6.75 -11.21
C GLU A 173 -2.43 7.56 -10.92
N GLU A 174 -2.47 8.90 -11.03
CA GLU A 174 -1.33 9.75 -10.66
C GLU A 174 -1.00 9.68 -9.17
N GLU A 175 -2.02 9.73 -8.32
CA GLU A 175 -1.83 9.53 -6.88
C GLU A 175 -1.21 8.16 -6.56
N GLU A 176 -1.55 7.12 -7.33
CA GLU A 176 -1.00 5.77 -7.16
C GLU A 176 0.51 5.73 -7.48
N ALA A 177 0.94 6.34 -8.60
CA ALA A 177 2.36 6.41 -8.95
C ALA A 177 3.15 7.24 -7.96
N GLN A 178 2.59 8.36 -7.49
CA GLN A 178 3.27 9.20 -6.53
C GLN A 178 3.54 8.42 -5.23
N CYS A 179 2.55 7.69 -4.73
CA CYS A 179 2.73 6.81 -3.57
C CYS A 179 3.79 5.72 -3.85
N ALA A 180 3.76 5.07 -5.02
CA ALA A 180 4.72 4.03 -5.38
C ALA A 180 6.16 4.58 -5.50
N ALA A 181 6.32 5.80 -6.02
CA ALA A 181 7.59 6.50 -6.10
C ALA A 181 8.12 6.88 -4.71
N LEU A 182 7.25 7.28 -3.79
CA LEU A 182 7.63 7.59 -2.40
C LEU A 182 8.02 6.34 -1.60
N ILE A 183 7.41 5.18 -1.90
CA ILE A 183 7.87 3.88 -1.39
C ILE A 183 9.29 3.60 -1.90
N ALA A 184 9.57 3.80 -3.19
CA ALA A 184 10.90 3.63 -3.75
C ALA A 184 11.93 4.59 -3.13
N ALA A 185 11.57 5.86 -2.96
CA ALA A 185 12.39 6.87 -2.29
C ALA A 185 12.74 6.51 -0.83
N SER A 186 11.96 5.64 -0.20
CA SER A 186 12.17 5.20 1.18
C SER A 186 13.08 3.95 1.30
N VAL A 187 13.39 3.26 0.19
CA VAL A 187 14.18 2.02 0.19
C VAL A 187 15.60 2.24 0.74
N GLN A 188 16.26 3.33 0.33
CA GLN A 188 17.62 3.64 0.78
C GLN A 188 17.72 3.77 2.31
N TYR A 189 16.69 4.31 2.97
CA TYR A 189 16.64 4.35 4.43
C TYR A 189 16.44 2.97 5.05
N ALA A 190 15.58 2.15 4.43
CA ALA A 190 15.31 0.79 4.89
C ALA A 190 16.56 -0.10 4.86
N GLU A 191 17.39 0.05 3.82
CA GLU A 191 18.65 -0.67 3.66
C GLU A 191 19.68 -0.34 4.77
N LYS A 192 19.59 0.82 5.41
CA LYS A 192 20.50 1.26 6.48
C LYS A 192 20.22 0.64 7.86
N GLN A 193 19.09 -0.06 8.05
CA GLN A 193 18.59 -0.43 9.38
C GLN A 193 19.34 -1.59 10.07
N GLU A 194 20.59 -1.87 9.71
CA GLU A 194 21.39 -2.92 10.34
C GLU A 194 21.72 -2.63 11.82
N PRO A 195 21.87 -3.67 12.69
CA PRO A 195 21.83 -5.10 12.39
C PRO A 195 20.40 -5.70 12.37
N PHE A 196 19.38 -4.91 12.64
CA PHE A 196 18.01 -5.40 12.71
C PHE A 196 17.39 -5.41 11.31
N LEU A 197 16.98 -6.58 10.81
CA LEU A 197 16.41 -6.72 9.46
C LEU A 197 14.97 -6.13 9.34
N LEU A 198 14.66 -5.10 10.14
CA LEU A 198 13.36 -4.45 10.21
C LEU A 198 13.04 -3.69 8.92
N GLY A 199 14.03 -3.04 8.30
CA GLY A 199 13.84 -2.37 7.01
C GLY A 199 13.34 -3.35 5.93
N ALA A 200 14.00 -4.50 5.82
CA ALA A 200 13.61 -5.57 4.90
C ALA A 200 12.21 -6.12 5.20
N LEU A 201 11.89 -6.36 6.49
CA LEU A 201 10.59 -6.85 6.92
C LEU A 201 9.46 -5.86 6.58
N ILE A 202 9.67 -4.57 6.84
CA ILE A 202 8.67 -3.51 6.59
C ILE A 202 8.49 -3.26 5.09
N MET A 203 9.55 -3.31 4.28
CA MET A 203 9.48 -2.98 2.86
C MET A 203 8.93 -4.08 1.95
N ARG A 204 8.80 -5.32 2.45
CA ARG A 204 8.34 -6.48 1.64
C ARG A 204 7.00 -6.21 0.97
N LEU A 205 5.93 -5.97 1.73
CA LEU A 205 4.60 -5.72 1.17
C LEU A 205 4.51 -4.39 0.40
N PRO A 206 5.04 -3.25 0.89
CA PRO A 206 5.04 -2.00 0.15
C PRO A 206 5.66 -2.10 -1.25
N LEU A 207 6.80 -2.80 -1.40
CA LEU A 207 7.43 -2.98 -2.70
C LEU A 207 6.63 -3.91 -3.62
N GLN A 208 5.96 -4.93 -3.08
CA GLN A 208 5.04 -5.78 -3.86
C GLN A 208 3.84 -5.00 -4.38
N VAL A 209 3.31 -4.08 -3.56
CA VAL A 209 2.21 -3.19 -3.95
C VAL A 209 2.69 -2.18 -4.99
N ALA A 210 3.83 -1.52 -4.78
CA ALA A 210 4.42 -0.59 -5.73
C ALA A 210 4.76 -1.26 -7.08
N TYR A 211 5.28 -2.49 -7.04
CA TYR A 211 5.49 -3.32 -8.24
C TYR A 211 4.22 -3.42 -9.09
N GLY A 212 3.08 -3.70 -8.46
CA GLY A 212 1.81 -3.85 -9.16
C GLY A 212 1.29 -2.55 -9.77
N THR A 213 1.51 -1.41 -9.11
CA THR A 213 1.22 -0.08 -9.66
C THR A 213 1.96 0.16 -10.97
N TRP A 214 3.28 -0.07 -10.99
CA TRP A 214 4.10 0.13 -12.19
C TRP A 214 3.76 -0.87 -13.29
N TRP A 215 3.50 -2.13 -12.92
CA TRP A 215 3.01 -3.15 -13.86
C TRP A 215 1.72 -2.73 -14.56
N ARG A 216 0.75 -2.18 -13.82
CA ARG A 216 -0.51 -1.74 -14.41
C ARG A 216 -0.36 -0.55 -15.35
N ARG A 217 0.43 0.46 -14.96
CA ARG A 217 0.72 1.61 -15.82
C ARG A 217 1.24 1.18 -17.19
N MET A 218 2.18 0.22 -17.23
CA MET A 218 2.67 -0.33 -18.49
C MET A 218 1.57 -0.99 -19.34
N THR A 219 0.54 -1.57 -18.73
CA THR A 219 -0.53 -2.29 -19.46
C THR A 219 -1.68 -1.39 -19.93
N HIS A 220 -1.87 -0.21 -19.32
CA HIS A 220 -3.00 0.68 -19.60
C HIS A 220 -2.68 1.85 -20.53
N ASP A 221 -1.42 2.30 -20.62
CA ASP A 221 -1.05 3.45 -21.45
C ASP A 221 -0.92 3.06 -22.94
N SER A 222 -1.97 3.36 -23.70
CA SER A 222 -1.93 3.34 -25.17
C SER A 222 -1.10 4.52 -25.69
N MET A 223 0.18 4.27 -25.87
CA MET A 223 1.26 5.12 -26.38
C MET A 223 0.84 6.37 -27.21
N GLU A 224 0.63 7.49 -26.54
CA GLU A 224 0.83 8.83 -27.13
C GLU A 224 2.29 9.28 -26.94
N GLN A 225 2.82 10.17 -27.79
CA GLN A 225 4.26 10.52 -27.82
C GLN A 225 4.81 11.12 -26.53
N ASP A 226 3.97 11.79 -25.73
CA ASP A 226 4.34 12.33 -24.41
C ASP A 226 4.41 11.23 -23.31
N GLN A 227 3.95 10.01 -23.60
CA GLN A 227 3.95 8.87 -22.67
C GLN A 227 5.20 7.97 -22.78
N VAL A 228 6.12 8.24 -23.71
CA VAL A 228 7.32 7.39 -23.88
C VAL A 228 8.18 7.36 -22.62
N TRP A 229 8.40 8.53 -22.00
CA TRP A 229 9.18 8.63 -20.75
C TRP A 229 8.49 7.92 -19.59
N GLU A 230 7.18 8.09 -19.42
CA GLU A 230 6.43 7.42 -18.35
C GLU A 230 6.35 5.91 -18.57
N GLY A 231 6.28 5.45 -19.82
CA GLY A 231 6.40 4.03 -20.17
C GLY A 231 7.77 3.44 -19.85
N GLU A 232 8.85 4.15 -20.17
CA GLU A 232 10.23 3.76 -19.79
C GLU A 232 10.37 3.68 -18.26
N LYS A 233 9.89 4.71 -17.56
CA LYS A 233 9.89 4.78 -16.09
C LYS A 233 9.10 3.63 -15.48
N ALA A 234 7.88 3.36 -15.95
CA ALA A 234 7.06 2.27 -15.43
C ALA A 234 7.73 0.90 -15.66
N THR A 235 8.36 0.70 -16.83
CA THR A 235 9.12 -0.53 -17.13
C THR A 235 10.31 -0.71 -16.20
N PHE A 236 11.09 0.34 -16.01
CA PHE A 236 12.23 0.33 -15.10
C PHE A 236 11.78 0.06 -13.66
N MET A 237 10.78 0.81 -13.18
CA MET A 237 10.31 0.72 -11.80
C MET A 237 9.63 -0.64 -11.51
N GLU A 238 8.96 -1.25 -12.48
CA GLU A 238 8.43 -2.62 -12.35
C GLU A 238 9.55 -3.65 -12.13
N GLU A 239 10.62 -3.59 -12.93
CA GLU A 239 11.78 -4.46 -12.76
C GLU A 239 12.50 -4.18 -11.44
N TRP A 240 12.79 -2.92 -11.15
CA TRP A 240 13.50 -2.50 -9.95
C TRP A 240 12.76 -2.90 -8.67
N CYS A 241 11.44 -2.69 -8.59
CA CYS A 241 10.65 -3.12 -7.43
C CYS A 241 10.68 -4.64 -7.25
N ALA A 242 10.65 -5.43 -8.34
CA ALA A 242 10.74 -6.88 -8.26
C ALA A 242 12.12 -7.34 -7.75
N GLN A 243 13.20 -6.74 -8.25
CA GLN A 243 14.55 -7.04 -7.80
C GLN A 243 14.76 -6.67 -6.33
N LYS A 244 14.38 -5.45 -5.93
CA LYS A 244 14.49 -4.99 -4.54
C LYS A 244 13.64 -5.80 -3.56
N THR A 245 12.42 -6.19 -3.97
CA THR A 245 11.60 -7.11 -3.16
C THR A 245 12.35 -8.41 -2.87
N ASN A 246 12.97 -9.00 -3.90
CA ASN A 246 13.70 -10.25 -3.75
C ASN A 246 15.00 -10.09 -2.96
N ALA A 247 15.71 -8.97 -3.10
CA ALA A 247 16.88 -8.66 -2.27
C ALA A 247 16.51 -8.59 -0.78
N PHE A 248 15.40 -7.94 -0.42
CA PHE A 248 14.93 -7.92 0.97
C PHE A 248 14.45 -9.30 1.46
N ILE A 249 13.84 -10.11 0.58
CA ILE A 249 13.45 -11.49 0.94
C ILE A 249 14.69 -12.36 1.18
N GLU A 250 15.74 -12.23 0.37
CA GLU A 250 16.99 -12.95 0.54
C GLU A 250 17.66 -12.63 1.87
N VAL A 251 17.70 -11.35 2.26
CA VAL A 251 18.17 -10.90 3.57
C VAL A 251 17.40 -11.56 4.72
N LEU A 252 16.11 -11.83 4.53
CA LEU A 252 15.24 -12.53 5.49
C LEU A 252 15.31 -14.07 5.39
N ASN A 253 16.19 -14.63 4.55
CA ASN A 253 16.28 -16.06 4.23
C ASN A 253 14.98 -16.66 3.67
N GLY A 254 14.20 -15.87 2.93
CA GLY A 254 13.00 -16.35 2.24
C GLY A 254 13.27 -16.78 0.79
N ASP A 255 12.28 -17.44 0.19
CA ASP A 255 12.35 -17.88 -1.21
C ASP A 255 12.03 -16.74 -2.18
N HIS A 256 12.83 -16.66 -3.25
CA HIS A 256 12.64 -15.69 -4.33
C HIS A 256 11.22 -15.79 -4.93
N VAL A 257 10.58 -14.64 -5.11
CA VAL A 257 9.23 -14.50 -5.65
C VAL A 257 9.31 -14.10 -7.12
N SER A 258 8.70 -14.90 -8.00
CA SER A 258 8.66 -14.60 -9.43
C SER A 258 7.75 -13.40 -9.73
N LYS A 259 8.03 -12.67 -10.82
CA LYS A 259 7.14 -11.60 -11.32
C LYS A 259 5.69 -12.07 -11.50
N HIS A 260 5.49 -13.28 -12.02
CA HIS A 260 4.16 -13.87 -12.15
C HIS A 260 3.44 -13.95 -10.79
N LYS A 261 4.12 -14.41 -9.73
CA LYS A 261 3.56 -14.47 -8.38
C LYS A 261 3.30 -13.08 -7.80
N LEU A 262 4.20 -12.11 -8.01
CA LEU A 262 4.00 -10.71 -7.60
C LEU A 262 2.74 -10.10 -8.23
N ARG A 263 2.54 -10.27 -9.54
CA ARG A 263 1.32 -9.83 -10.26
C ARG A 263 0.08 -10.48 -9.66
N ALA A 264 0.13 -11.79 -9.44
CA ALA A 264 -0.99 -12.53 -8.90
C ALA A 264 -1.38 -12.05 -7.48
N MET A 265 -0.38 -11.78 -6.63
CA MET A 265 -0.58 -11.21 -5.29
C MET A 265 -1.19 -9.81 -5.35
N TYR A 266 -0.69 -8.95 -6.23
CA TYR A 266 -1.23 -7.61 -6.40
C TYR A 266 -2.68 -7.64 -6.91
N VAL A 267 -2.99 -8.43 -7.95
CA VAL A 267 -4.37 -8.59 -8.46
C VAL A 267 -5.31 -9.11 -7.37
N ALA A 268 -4.86 -10.06 -6.54
CA ALA A 268 -5.66 -10.56 -5.42
C ALA A 268 -6.01 -9.45 -4.41
N ALA A 269 -5.02 -8.63 -4.03
CA ALA A 269 -5.19 -7.55 -3.06
C ALA A 269 -5.90 -6.31 -3.62
N ALA A 270 -5.68 -5.96 -4.88
CA ALA A 270 -6.07 -4.68 -5.46
C ALA A 270 -7.34 -4.77 -6.31
N GLU A 271 -7.61 -5.90 -6.98
CA GLU A 271 -8.80 -6.05 -7.82
C GLU A 271 -9.88 -6.97 -7.23
N GLY A 272 -9.68 -7.47 -6.00
CA GLY A 272 -10.53 -8.51 -5.43
C GLY A 272 -10.36 -9.86 -6.16
N GLY A 273 -9.16 -10.18 -6.65
CA GLY A 273 -8.88 -11.39 -7.44
C GLY A 273 -9.29 -12.72 -6.76
N PRO A 274 -9.43 -13.81 -7.54
CA PRO A 274 -9.99 -15.08 -7.07
C PRO A 274 -9.10 -15.80 -6.05
N TRP A 275 -9.74 -16.42 -5.05
CA TRP A 275 -9.15 -17.20 -3.93
C TRP A 275 -8.16 -18.30 -4.36
N GLU A 276 -8.24 -18.76 -5.61
CA GLU A 276 -7.49 -19.90 -6.12
C GLU A 276 -6.00 -19.62 -6.36
N ILE A 277 -5.62 -18.35 -6.56
CA ILE A 277 -4.24 -17.93 -6.81
C ILE A 277 -3.35 -18.13 -5.57
N CYS A 278 -3.91 -17.99 -4.36
CA CYS A 278 -3.19 -18.15 -3.10
C CYS A 278 -3.11 -19.59 -2.59
N LYS A 279 -3.78 -20.55 -3.26
CA LYS A 279 -3.76 -21.98 -2.90
C LYS A 279 -2.59 -22.77 -3.49
N GLN A 280 -1.73 -22.18 -4.32
CA GLN A 280 -0.50 -22.85 -4.75
C GLN A 280 0.48 -22.91 -3.56
N LYS A 281 0.30 -23.97 -2.76
CA LYS A 281 0.97 -24.27 -1.49
C LYS A 281 2.49 -24.25 -1.59
N GLY A 282 3.08 -23.16 -1.14
CA GLY A 282 4.29 -23.16 -0.33
C GLY A 282 3.98 -22.34 0.92
N PRO A 283 4.52 -22.68 2.11
CA PRO A 283 4.33 -21.84 3.28
C PRO A 283 4.83 -20.42 2.95
N LEU A 284 3.99 -19.43 3.20
CA LEU A 284 4.42 -18.03 3.25
C LEU A 284 5.23 -17.90 4.55
N VAL A 285 6.48 -18.33 4.52
CA VAL A 285 7.48 -17.98 5.54
C VAL A 285 8.10 -16.65 5.13
#